data_AF-A0A7Y0QI20-F1
#
_entry.id   AF-A0A7Y0QI20-F1
#
_cell.length_a   1.000
_cell.length_b   1.000
_cell.length_c   1.000
_cell.angle_alpha   90.00
_cell.angle_beta   90.00
_cell.angle_gamma   90.00
#
_symmetry.space_group_name_H-M   'P 1'
#
loop_
_entity.id
_entity.type
_entity.pdbx_description
1 polymer ?
#
loop_
_entity_poly.entity_id
_entity_poly.type
_entity_poly.pdbx_seq_one_letter_code
_entity_poly.pdbx_strand_id
1 'polypeptide(L)'
;MSGPVGRLRVMTYNIKGLTLDEDALVQVVRSVAPDVLGVQEPPRALRGRRRLRTFARRCGLRVAVGGGGARTTALLVSEHVAVTGAGARRLPWRLGQVRRGFCVARVDGVLVAVLHLALGAHERGRHLDRVLREIDRETGPRVVVGDLNEQPGGEVWGRLTRHLRDAVEPAAPTFSARRPRRRIDAVLISPDLRVVEATVLRDDRTRRASDHLPIVVDLERVDAEPLEDLESGAQAEHGTA
;
A
#
# COMPACT_ATOMS: atom_id res chain seq x y z
N MET A 1 -7.63 -10.96 27.84
CA MET A 1 -8.67 -10.03 27.33
C MET A 1 -8.20 -9.57 25.97
N SER A 2 -8.81 -10.10 24.89
CA SER A 2 -8.49 -9.66 23.53
C SER A 2 -8.98 -8.23 23.40
N GLY A 3 -8.07 -7.27 23.21
CA GLY A 3 -8.47 -5.91 22.86
C GLY A 3 -9.31 -5.93 21.57
N PRO A 4 -10.14 -4.91 21.29
CA PRO A 4 -10.92 -4.90 20.06
C PRO A 4 -10.00 -5.16 18.87
N VAL A 5 -10.36 -6.15 18.05
CA VAL A 5 -9.66 -6.49 16.81
C VAL A 5 -9.58 -5.20 15.99
N GLY A 6 -8.39 -4.61 15.92
CA GLY A 6 -8.19 -3.29 15.33
C GLY A 6 -8.55 -3.32 13.85
N ARG A 7 -9.67 -2.70 13.49
CA ARG A 7 -10.01 -2.43 12.09
C ARG A 7 -9.09 -1.35 11.55
N LEU A 8 -8.68 -1.49 10.29
CA LEU A 8 -7.86 -0.50 9.61
C LEU A 8 -8.39 -0.31 8.18
N ARG A 9 -8.89 0.89 7.89
CA ARG A 9 -9.30 1.31 6.55
C ARG A 9 -8.11 1.87 5.79
N VAL A 10 -7.66 1.13 4.78
CA VAL A 10 -6.51 1.48 3.94
C VAL A 10 -7.00 1.94 2.57
N MET A 11 -6.53 3.09 2.13
CA MET A 11 -6.74 3.63 0.79
C MET A 11 -5.40 3.79 0.09
N THR A 12 -5.32 3.46 -1.20
CA THR A 12 -4.19 3.85 -2.06
C THR A 12 -4.67 4.68 -3.23
N TYR A 13 -3.93 5.76 -3.52
CA TYR A 13 -4.29 6.68 -4.60
C TYR A 13 -3.08 7.40 -5.20
N ASN A 14 -2.86 7.22 -6.51
CA ASN A 14 -1.99 8.11 -7.28
C ASN A 14 -2.72 9.45 -7.50
N ILE A 15 -2.18 10.53 -6.94
CA ILE A 15 -2.83 11.85 -6.94
C ILE A 15 -2.27 12.80 -8.01
N LYS A 16 -1.39 12.30 -8.91
CA LYS A 16 -0.84 13.03 -10.05
C LYS A 16 -0.31 14.43 -9.70
N GLY A 17 0.41 14.56 -8.59
CA GLY A 17 0.98 15.82 -8.11
C GLY A 17 -0.04 16.88 -7.70
N LEU A 18 -1.30 16.51 -7.49
CA LEU A 18 -2.44 17.41 -7.31
C LEU A 18 -2.63 18.34 -8.53
N THR A 19 -2.42 17.87 -9.75
CA THR A 19 -2.47 18.72 -10.95
C THR A 19 -3.84 18.80 -11.63
N LEU A 20 -4.78 17.93 -11.22
CA LEU A 20 -6.16 17.91 -11.72
C LEU A 20 -7.12 18.59 -10.72
N ASP A 21 -8.35 18.10 -10.61
CA ASP A 21 -9.38 18.61 -9.71
C ASP A 21 -9.08 18.24 -8.24
N GLU A 22 -8.34 19.10 -7.54
CA GLU A 22 -7.96 18.90 -6.13
C GLU A 22 -9.19 18.84 -5.21
N ASP A 23 -10.27 19.57 -5.53
CA ASP A 23 -11.48 19.59 -4.69
C ASP A 23 -12.25 18.28 -4.81
N ALA A 24 -12.38 17.74 -6.03
CA ALA A 24 -12.90 16.38 -6.22
C ALA A 24 -12.05 15.35 -5.49
N LEU A 25 -10.71 15.47 -5.53
CA LEU A 25 -9.83 14.55 -4.81
C LEU A 25 -10.06 14.61 -3.29
N VAL A 26 -10.17 15.81 -2.71
CA VAL A 26 -10.48 15.99 -1.28
C VAL A 26 -11.84 15.37 -0.96
N GLN A 27 -12.87 15.59 -1.79
CA GLN A 27 -14.19 15.00 -1.59
C GLN A 27 -14.16 13.47 -1.62
N VAL A 28 -13.41 12.86 -2.54
CA VAL A 28 -13.22 11.41 -2.61
C VAL A 28 -12.62 10.91 -1.29
N VAL A 29 -11.46 11.45 -0.89
CA VAL A 29 -10.77 10.99 0.34
C VAL A 29 -11.64 11.20 1.58
N ARG A 30 -12.33 12.34 1.71
CA ARG A 30 -13.24 12.61 2.84
C ARG A 30 -14.46 11.69 2.86
N SER A 31 -14.98 11.28 1.70
CA SER A 31 -16.11 10.34 1.64
C SER A 31 -15.75 8.94 2.10
N VAL A 32 -14.47 8.57 2.02
CA VAL A 32 -13.93 7.29 2.50
C VAL A 32 -13.53 7.38 3.96
N ALA A 33 -12.98 8.53 4.37
CA ALA A 33 -12.36 8.77 5.67
C ALA A 33 -11.36 7.66 6.06
N PRO A 34 -10.28 7.46 5.27
CA PRO A 34 -9.36 6.36 5.51
C PRO A 34 -8.47 6.61 6.73
N ASP A 35 -8.14 5.54 7.45
CA ASP A 35 -7.16 5.59 8.55
C ASP A 35 -5.75 5.73 8.00
N VAL A 36 -5.51 5.11 6.83
CA VAL A 36 -4.25 5.12 6.10
C VAL A 36 -4.49 5.46 4.64
N LEU A 37 -3.78 6.47 4.14
CA LEU A 37 -3.76 6.83 2.72
C LEU A 37 -2.33 6.72 2.16
N GLY A 38 -2.09 5.67 1.38
CA GLY A 38 -0.90 5.50 0.56
C GLY A 38 -0.98 6.35 -0.71
N VAL A 39 -0.13 7.37 -0.80
CA VAL A 39 -0.13 8.33 -1.92
C VAL A 39 0.99 8.01 -2.89
N GLN A 40 0.68 7.97 -4.19
CA GLN A 40 1.66 8.04 -5.27
C GLN A 40 1.60 9.40 -5.96
N GLU A 41 2.75 9.84 -6.46
CA GLU A 41 2.93 11.17 -7.08
C GLU A 41 2.46 12.33 -6.18
N PRO A 42 2.97 12.47 -4.94
CA PRO A 42 2.74 13.69 -4.19
C PRO A 42 3.31 14.90 -4.95
N PRO A 43 2.85 16.13 -4.70
CA PRO A 43 3.43 17.32 -5.33
C PRO A 43 4.92 17.47 -5.00
N ARG A 44 5.78 17.60 -6.02
CA ARG A 44 7.26 17.60 -5.89
C ARG A 44 7.94 18.95 -6.11
N ALA A 45 7.20 19.98 -6.50
CA ALA A 45 7.74 21.34 -6.75
C ALA A 45 8.27 22.02 -5.46
N LEU A 46 8.84 23.22 -5.58
CA LEU A 46 9.49 23.98 -4.48
C LEU A 46 8.61 24.16 -3.21
N ARG A 47 7.28 24.11 -3.33
CA ARG A 47 6.32 24.15 -2.21
C ARG A 47 5.52 22.86 -2.01
N GLY A 48 5.94 21.78 -2.66
CA GLY A 48 5.23 20.51 -2.71
C GLY A 48 4.93 19.93 -1.33
N ARG A 49 5.90 19.98 -0.40
CA ARG A 49 5.68 19.52 0.99
C ARG A 49 4.58 20.32 1.71
N ARG A 50 4.54 21.65 1.55
CA ARG A 50 3.49 22.50 2.13
C ARG A 50 2.14 22.19 1.49
N ARG A 51 2.11 21.98 0.18
CA ARG A 51 0.90 21.63 -0.56
C ARG A 51 0.34 20.28 -0.11
N LEU A 52 1.19 19.25 0.00
CA LEU A 52 0.80 17.93 0.50
C LEU A 52 0.25 17.99 1.94
N ARG A 53 0.87 18.77 2.83
CA ARG A 53 0.34 18.98 4.20
C ARG A 53 -1.01 19.70 4.19
N THR A 54 -1.18 20.66 3.30
CA THR A 54 -2.46 21.37 3.16
C THR A 54 -3.54 20.42 2.67
N PHE A 55 -3.26 19.64 1.64
CA PHE A 55 -4.13 18.58 1.16
C PHE A 55 -4.51 17.58 2.27
N ALA A 56 -3.51 17.05 3.00
CA ALA A 56 -3.76 16.14 4.12
C ALA A 56 -4.75 16.72 5.13
N ARG A 57 -4.53 17.96 5.60
CA ARG A 57 -5.44 18.64 6.53
C ARG A 57 -6.85 18.82 5.97
N ARG A 58 -6.97 19.18 4.69
CA ARG A 58 -8.28 19.30 4.02
C ARG A 58 -9.03 17.97 3.99
N CYS A 59 -8.31 16.85 3.95
CA CYS A 59 -8.86 15.49 4.02
C CYS A 59 -9.11 14.99 5.46
N GLY A 60 -8.74 15.75 6.50
CA GLY A 60 -8.78 15.27 7.89
C GLY A 60 -7.64 14.31 8.25
N LEU A 61 -6.53 14.36 7.53
CA LEU A 61 -5.35 13.51 7.70
C LEU A 61 -4.11 14.34 8.04
N ARG A 62 -3.07 13.68 8.53
CA ARG A 62 -1.71 14.21 8.64
C ARG A 62 -0.73 13.41 7.80
N VAL A 63 0.38 14.06 7.44
CA VAL A 63 1.47 13.40 6.71
C VAL A 63 2.36 12.66 7.71
N ALA A 64 2.33 11.33 7.70
CA ALA A 64 3.25 10.50 8.49
C ALA A 64 4.63 10.41 7.82
N VAL A 65 4.66 10.21 6.50
CA VAL A 65 5.90 10.17 5.71
C VAL A 65 5.71 10.94 4.41
N GLY A 66 6.68 11.76 4.03
CA GLY A 66 6.66 12.43 2.73
C GLY A 66 7.92 13.23 2.43
N GLY A 67 8.15 13.51 1.15
CA GLY A 67 9.35 14.22 0.68
C GLY A 67 10.65 13.43 0.89
N GLY A 68 11.80 14.10 0.71
CA GLY A 68 13.12 13.51 0.96
C GLY A 68 13.34 12.18 0.24
N GLY A 69 13.57 11.11 1.02
CA GLY A 69 13.75 9.75 0.53
C GLY A 69 12.52 9.14 -0.13
N ALA A 70 11.31 9.57 0.24
CA ALA A 70 10.05 9.01 -0.26
C ALA A 70 9.80 9.34 -1.73
N ARG A 71 10.31 10.50 -2.18
CA ARG A 71 10.26 10.98 -3.57
C ARG A 71 8.86 10.97 -4.19
N THR A 72 8.47 9.86 -4.79
CA THR A 72 7.24 9.63 -5.56
C THR A 72 6.13 9.00 -4.73
N THR A 73 6.34 8.83 -3.43
CA THR A 73 5.37 8.29 -2.48
C THR A 73 5.20 9.22 -1.27
N ALA A 74 4.06 9.11 -0.61
CA ALA A 74 3.82 9.64 0.72
C ALA A 74 2.86 8.71 1.48
N LEU A 75 2.91 8.76 2.81
CA LEU A 75 2.00 8.06 3.70
C LEU A 75 1.28 9.10 4.55
N LEU A 76 -0.04 9.14 4.39
CA LEU A 76 -0.93 10.00 5.16
C LEU A 76 -1.76 9.10 6.09
N VAL A 77 -2.10 9.61 7.27
CA VAL A 77 -2.83 8.86 8.28
C VAL A 77 -3.85 9.74 8.98
N SER A 78 -4.88 9.13 9.55
CA SER A 78 -5.80 9.78 10.47
C SER A 78 -5.07 10.20 11.76
N GLU A 79 -5.65 11.15 12.50
CA GLU A 79 -5.12 11.58 13.79
C GLU A 79 -5.31 10.53 14.89
N HIS A 80 -6.31 9.65 14.76
CA HIS A 80 -6.64 8.67 15.79
C HIS A 80 -5.71 7.43 15.81
N VAL A 81 -4.92 7.21 14.75
CA VAL A 81 -4.02 6.05 14.67
C VAL A 81 -2.64 6.35 15.24
N ALA A 82 -2.08 5.38 15.96
CA ALA A 82 -0.70 5.43 16.44
C ALA A 82 0.27 5.13 15.30
N VAL A 83 1.34 5.92 15.20
CA VAL A 83 2.38 5.72 14.17
C VAL A 83 3.75 5.57 14.80
N THR A 84 4.45 4.48 14.46
CA THR A 84 5.83 4.23 14.89
C THR A 84 6.70 3.80 13.70
N GLY A 85 8.02 3.91 13.84
CA GLY A 85 8.97 3.47 12.81
C GLY A 85 8.83 4.18 11.46
N ALA A 86 8.23 5.38 11.42
CA ALA A 86 7.95 6.10 10.18
C ALA A 86 9.25 6.52 9.48
N GLY A 87 9.40 6.14 8.22
CA GLY A 87 10.60 6.40 7.45
C GLY A 87 10.39 6.30 5.95
N ALA A 88 11.38 6.80 5.22
CA ALA A 88 11.40 6.72 3.77
C ALA A 88 12.75 6.23 3.24
N ARG A 89 12.71 5.62 2.06
CA ARG A 89 13.88 5.00 1.43
C ARG A 89 13.94 5.36 -0.04
N ARG A 90 15.15 5.69 -0.49
CA ARG A 90 15.42 5.93 -1.91
C ARG A 90 15.51 4.58 -2.62
N LEU A 91 14.96 4.53 -3.82
CA LEU A 91 15.13 3.40 -4.72
C LEU A 91 16.34 3.65 -5.65
N PRO A 92 17.03 2.58 -6.09
CA PRO A 92 18.13 2.71 -7.04
C PRO A 92 17.60 3.30 -8.35
N TRP A 93 18.30 4.27 -8.94
CA TRP A 93 17.88 4.91 -10.18
C TRP A 93 19.03 4.96 -11.19
N ARG A 94 18.70 5.02 -12.49
CA ARG A 94 19.67 5.34 -13.55
C ARG A 94 19.53 6.79 -14.00
N LEU A 95 20.58 7.37 -14.58
CA LEU A 95 20.50 8.73 -15.14
C LEU A 95 19.39 8.79 -16.20
N GLY A 96 18.62 9.89 -16.22
CA GLY A 96 17.47 10.05 -17.10
C GLY A 96 16.16 9.44 -16.59
N GLN A 97 16.19 8.60 -15.55
CA GLN A 97 14.98 8.02 -14.95
C GLN A 97 14.46 8.86 -13.78
N VAL A 98 13.15 8.75 -13.54
CA VAL A 98 12.50 9.41 -12.40
C VAL A 98 13.02 8.81 -11.09
N ARG A 99 13.62 9.66 -10.25
CA ARG A 99 14.09 9.26 -8.91
C ARG A 99 12.90 8.90 -8.03
N ARG A 100 12.82 7.63 -7.64
CA ARG A 100 11.73 7.05 -6.84
C ARG A 100 12.16 6.69 -5.43
N GLY A 101 11.17 6.44 -4.60
CA GLY A 101 11.33 6.07 -3.20
C GLY A 101 10.04 5.47 -2.66
N PHE A 102 10.13 4.83 -1.51
CA PHE A 102 8.98 4.24 -0.82
C PHE A 102 8.91 4.72 0.63
N CYS A 103 7.70 4.70 1.18
CA CYS A 103 7.42 5.00 2.58
C CYS A 103 7.21 3.69 3.34
N VAL A 104 7.61 3.67 4.61
CA VAL A 104 7.26 2.63 5.57
C VAL A 104 6.89 3.27 6.90
N ALA A 105 5.88 2.73 7.57
CA ALA A 105 5.59 3.02 8.97
C ALA A 105 4.75 1.88 9.56
N ARG A 106 4.79 1.71 10.88
CA ARG A 106 3.79 0.92 11.59
C ARG A 106 2.62 1.83 11.95
N VAL A 107 1.42 1.44 11.56
CA VAL A 107 0.16 2.12 11.89
C VAL A 107 -0.67 1.15 12.74
N ASP A 108 -0.91 1.52 14.00
CA ASP A 108 -1.50 0.65 15.03
C ASP A 108 -0.84 -0.73 15.14
N GLY A 109 0.44 -0.82 14.78
CA GLY A 109 1.25 -2.04 14.77
C GLY A 109 1.27 -2.81 13.44
N VAL A 110 0.47 -2.42 12.43
CA VAL A 110 0.53 -2.99 11.07
C VAL A 110 1.62 -2.27 10.27
N LEU A 111 2.57 -3.00 9.69
CA LEU A 111 3.56 -2.41 8.79
C LEU A 111 2.89 -2.00 7.47
N VAL A 112 2.86 -0.71 7.18
CA VAL A 112 2.37 -0.15 5.91
C VAL A 112 3.56 0.23 5.05
N ALA A 113 3.65 -0.31 3.83
CA ALA A 113 4.61 0.10 2.81
C ALA A 113 3.89 0.74 1.61
N VAL A 114 4.30 1.94 1.20
CA VAL A 114 3.72 2.65 0.04
C VAL A 114 4.72 2.66 -1.11
N LEU A 115 4.37 2.03 -2.22
CA LEU A 115 5.22 1.86 -3.40
C LEU A 115 4.75 2.72 -4.57
N HIS A 116 5.72 3.12 -5.40
CA HIS A 116 5.48 3.65 -6.75
C HIS A 116 6.66 3.26 -7.64
N LEU A 117 6.55 2.08 -8.27
CA LEU A 117 7.67 1.43 -8.95
C LEU A 117 7.90 2.01 -10.35
N ALA A 118 9.02 1.62 -10.98
CA ALA A 118 9.39 2.12 -12.30
C ALA A 118 8.51 1.54 -13.42
N LEU A 119 8.39 2.30 -14.50
CA LEU A 119 7.69 1.88 -15.72
C LEU A 119 8.44 0.74 -16.43
N GLY A 120 9.77 0.84 -16.52
CA GLY A 120 10.61 -0.18 -17.15
C GLY A 120 10.80 -1.41 -16.27
N ALA A 121 10.54 -2.60 -16.82
CA ALA A 121 10.55 -3.87 -16.06
C ALA A 121 11.86 -4.12 -15.29
N HIS A 122 13.01 -3.91 -15.94
CA HIS A 122 14.30 -4.11 -15.30
C HIS A 122 14.53 -3.18 -14.09
N GLU A 123 14.16 -1.90 -14.19
CA GLU A 123 14.28 -0.97 -13.05
C GLU A 123 13.24 -1.28 -11.98
N ARG A 124 12.04 -1.73 -12.38
CA ARG A 124 10.99 -2.19 -11.47
C ARG A 124 11.44 -3.37 -10.61
N GLY A 125 12.10 -4.36 -11.20
CA GLY A 125 12.71 -5.49 -10.48
C GLY A 125 13.76 -5.04 -9.47
N ARG A 126 14.67 -4.12 -9.86
CA ARG A 126 15.68 -3.55 -8.94
C ARG A 126 15.06 -2.75 -7.78
N HIS A 127 13.95 -2.06 -8.04
CA HIS A 127 13.20 -1.42 -6.96
C HIS A 127 12.65 -2.45 -5.99
N LEU A 128 12.03 -3.51 -6.51
CA LEU A 128 11.48 -4.58 -5.70
C LEU A 128 12.56 -5.26 -4.83
N ASP A 129 13.76 -5.52 -5.38
CA ASP A 129 14.88 -6.09 -4.60
C ASP A 129 15.24 -5.24 -3.38
N ARG A 130 15.11 -3.91 -3.48
CA ARG A 130 15.36 -3.00 -2.35
C ARG A 130 14.19 -2.99 -1.37
N VAL A 131 12.95 -3.07 -1.86
CA VAL A 131 11.73 -3.11 -1.03
C VAL A 131 11.70 -4.39 -0.20
N LEU A 132 11.87 -5.55 -0.83
CA LEU A 132 11.83 -6.87 -0.16
C LEU A 132 12.88 -6.98 0.95
N ARG A 133 14.11 -6.49 0.71
CA ARG A 133 15.16 -6.40 1.75
C ARG A 133 14.78 -5.58 2.98
N GLU A 134 13.74 -4.76 2.91
CA GLU A 134 13.24 -3.99 4.03
C GLU A 134 12.00 -4.62 4.64
N ILE A 135 11.00 -4.94 3.82
CA ILE A 135 9.74 -5.47 4.34
C ILE A 135 9.85 -6.91 4.86
N ASP A 136 10.77 -7.72 4.32
CA ASP A 136 10.94 -9.12 4.75
C ASP A 136 11.74 -9.25 6.06
N ARG A 137 12.40 -8.18 6.51
CA ARG A 137 13.08 -8.16 7.82
C ARG A 137 12.12 -7.99 8.99
N GLU A 138 10.93 -7.50 8.71
CA GLU A 138 9.93 -7.19 9.72
C GLU A 138 9.02 -8.42 9.90
N THR A 139 8.65 -8.72 11.14
CA THR A 139 7.66 -9.75 11.48
C THR A 139 6.29 -9.12 11.75
N GLY A 140 5.24 -9.93 11.64
CA GLY A 140 3.87 -9.55 11.92
C GLY A 140 3.08 -8.96 10.74
N PRO A 141 1.88 -8.40 11.04
CA PRO A 141 0.93 -7.94 10.04
C PRO A 141 1.51 -6.85 9.14
N ARG A 142 1.38 -7.01 7.82
CA ARG A 142 1.86 -6.02 6.86
C ARG A 142 0.88 -5.81 5.71
N VAL A 143 0.83 -4.57 5.22
CA VAL A 143 0.11 -4.18 4.02
C VAL A 143 1.04 -3.38 3.11
N VAL A 144 1.14 -3.83 1.86
CA VAL A 144 1.88 -3.16 0.79
C VAL A 144 0.88 -2.56 -0.17
N VAL A 145 0.96 -1.24 -0.37
CA VAL A 145 0.04 -0.51 -1.26
C VAL A 145 0.78 0.29 -2.31
N GLY A 146 0.12 0.53 -3.44
CA GLY A 146 0.50 1.57 -4.39
C GLY A 146 0.60 1.12 -5.84
N ASP A 147 1.18 2.00 -6.66
CA ASP A 147 1.29 1.81 -8.11
C ASP A 147 2.51 0.97 -8.45
N LEU A 148 2.25 -0.28 -8.82
CA LEU A 148 3.29 -1.23 -9.21
C LEU A 148 3.73 -1.04 -10.67
N ASN A 149 3.00 -0.26 -11.48
CA ASN A 149 3.22 -0.11 -12.93
C ASN A 149 3.32 -1.45 -13.67
N GLU A 150 2.59 -2.45 -13.19
CA GLU A 150 2.53 -3.81 -13.71
C GLU A 150 1.15 -4.40 -13.41
N GLN A 151 0.65 -5.29 -14.25
CA GLN A 151 -0.62 -5.99 -14.01
C GLN A 151 -0.43 -7.26 -13.17
N PRO A 152 -1.47 -7.71 -12.45
CA PRO A 152 -1.48 -9.05 -11.85
C PRO A 152 -1.00 -10.12 -12.84
N GLY A 153 -0.17 -11.04 -12.36
CA GLY A 153 0.53 -12.04 -13.19
C GLY A 153 1.91 -11.62 -13.70
N GLY A 154 2.32 -10.36 -13.51
CA GLY A 154 3.69 -9.92 -13.78
C GLY A 154 4.71 -10.38 -12.74
N GLU A 155 6.01 -10.21 -13.04
CA GLU A 155 7.12 -10.68 -12.19
C GLU A 155 7.08 -10.06 -10.78
N VAL A 156 6.84 -8.75 -10.68
CA VAL A 156 6.81 -8.03 -9.41
C VAL A 156 5.63 -8.47 -8.57
N TRP A 157 4.46 -8.63 -9.19
CA TRP A 157 3.29 -9.21 -8.52
C TRP A 157 3.61 -10.60 -7.99
N GLY A 158 4.06 -11.52 -8.85
CA GLY A 158 4.36 -12.90 -8.48
C GLY A 158 5.40 -13.03 -7.36
N ARG A 159 6.36 -12.10 -7.29
CA ARG A 159 7.36 -12.06 -6.21
C ARG A 159 6.77 -11.52 -4.90
N LEU A 160 5.94 -10.49 -4.93
CA LEU A 160 5.25 -9.96 -3.73
C LEU A 160 4.24 -10.97 -3.18
N THR A 161 3.50 -11.65 -4.07
CA THR A 161 2.46 -12.60 -3.68
C THR A 161 2.98 -13.96 -3.22
N ARG A 162 4.30 -14.15 -3.10
CA ARG A 162 4.87 -15.35 -2.43
C ARG A 162 4.57 -15.36 -0.93
N HIS A 163 4.49 -14.17 -0.33
CA HIS A 163 4.28 -14.00 1.11
C HIS A 163 3.10 -13.07 1.44
N LEU A 164 2.51 -12.44 0.43
CA LEU A 164 1.35 -11.58 0.54
C LEU A 164 0.21 -12.11 -0.30
N ARG A 165 -1.02 -11.73 0.05
CA ARG A 165 -2.22 -12.02 -0.70
C ARG A 165 -2.77 -10.73 -1.28
N ASP A 166 -3.37 -10.83 -2.45
CA ASP A 166 -4.06 -9.72 -3.06
C ASP A 166 -5.38 -9.46 -2.34
N ALA A 167 -5.59 -8.23 -1.87
CA ALA A 167 -6.80 -7.85 -1.15
C ALA A 167 -7.98 -7.51 -2.05
N VAL A 168 -7.79 -7.41 -3.38
CA VAL A 168 -8.81 -6.94 -4.33
C VAL A 168 -9.06 -7.97 -5.42
N GLU A 169 -9.75 -9.05 -5.03
CA GLU A 169 -10.18 -10.13 -5.92
C GLU A 169 -11.71 -10.19 -6.04
N PRO A 170 -12.29 -10.32 -7.26
CA PRO A 170 -11.59 -10.40 -8.54
C PRO A 170 -10.93 -9.07 -8.93
N ALA A 171 -9.80 -9.17 -9.64
CA ALA A 171 -9.03 -8.02 -10.11
C ALA A 171 -9.88 -6.97 -10.88
N ALA A 172 -10.07 -5.79 -10.29
CA ALA A 172 -10.74 -4.65 -10.93
C ALA A 172 -9.73 -3.62 -11.49
N PRO A 173 -9.89 -3.13 -12.74
CA PRO A 173 -8.95 -2.19 -13.34
C PRO A 173 -9.01 -0.80 -12.70
N THR A 174 -7.84 -0.18 -12.56
CA THR A 174 -7.64 1.11 -11.89
C THR A 174 -7.14 2.22 -12.83
N PHE A 175 -6.65 1.86 -14.03
CA PHE A 175 -6.04 2.79 -14.97
C PHE A 175 -6.52 2.60 -16.43
N SER A 176 -6.77 3.67 -17.20
CA SER A 176 -6.91 5.06 -16.77
C SER A 176 -8.33 5.32 -16.24
N ALA A 177 -8.49 6.19 -15.25
CA ALA A 177 -9.75 6.38 -14.51
C ALA A 177 -10.99 6.60 -15.40
N ARG A 178 -10.83 7.27 -16.55
CA ARG A 178 -11.92 7.53 -17.50
C ARG A 178 -12.42 6.27 -18.22
N ARG A 179 -11.50 5.37 -18.57
CA ARG A 179 -11.77 4.11 -19.29
C ARG A 179 -10.82 3.02 -18.76
N PRO A 180 -11.04 2.54 -17.53
CA PRO A 180 -10.10 1.65 -16.86
C PRO A 180 -10.04 0.31 -17.59
N ARG A 181 -8.82 -0.11 -17.96
CA ARG A 181 -8.54 -1.37 -18.66
C ARG A 181 -7.39 -2.16 -18.04
N ARG A 182 -6.59 -1.53 -17.18
CA ARG A 182 -5.44 -2.14 -16.51
C ARG A 182 -5.57 -1.99 -15.00
N ARG A 183 -5.20 -3.02 -14.26
CA ARG A 183 -5.03 -2.96 -12.81
C ARG A 183 -3.54 -2.86 -12.51
N ILE A 184 -3.07 -1.68 -12.10
CA ILE A 184 -1.65 -1.45 -11.78
C ILE A 184 -1.43 -0.96 -10.35
N ASP A 185 -2.50 -0.57 -9.68
CA ASP A 185 -2.50 -0.22 -8.26
C ASP A 185 -2.83 -1.48 -7.44
N ALA A 186 -2.12 -1.67 -6.35
CA ALA A 186 -2.19 -2.88 -5.52
C ALA A 186 -2.49 -2.54 -4.06
N VAL A 187 -3.18 -3.46 -3.38
CA VAL A 187 -3.22 -3.58 -1.92
C VAL A 187 -2.97 -5.06 -1.62
N LEU A 188 -1.79 -5.36 -1.07
CA LEU A 188 -1.34 -6.70 -0.75
C LEU A 188 -1.16 -6.85 0.75
N ILE A 189 -1.67 -7.92 1.35
CA ILE A 189 -1.71 -8.11 2.80
C ILE A 189 -1.02 -9.41 3.24
N SER A 190 -0.42 -9.45 4.43
CA SER A 190 0.03 -10.72 5.02
C SER A 190 -1.15 -11.58 5.49
N PRO A 191 -0.94 -12.88 5.73
CA PRO A 191 -1.98 -13.79 6.24
C PRO A 191 -2.62 -13.38 7.58
N ASP A 192 -1.93 -12.56 8.38
CA ASP A 192 -2.42 -12.06 9.69
C ASP A 192 -3.50 -10.97 9.55
N LEU A 193 -3.88 -10.64 8.31
CA LEU A 193 -4.92 -9.66 7.98
C LEU A 193 -5.99 -10.31 7.13
N ARG A 194 -7.24 -9.99 7.44
CA ARG A 194 -8.43 -10.41 6.68
C ARG A 194 -9.07 -9.19 6.04
N VAL A 195 -9.48 -9.35 4.78
CA VAL A 195 -10.29 -8.36 4.07
C VAL A 195 -11.73 -8.46 4.55
N VAL A 196 -12.27 -7.35 5.05
CA VAL A 196 -13.69 -7.18 5.36
C VAL A 196 -14.44 -6.69 4.12
N GLU A 197 -13.88 -5.67 3.46
CA GLU A 197 -14.42 -5.09 2.24
C GLU A 197 -13.26 -4.58 1.37
N ALA A 198 -13.39 -4.70 0.05
CA ALA A 198 -12.44 -4.13 -0.91
C ALA A 198 -13.17 -3.56 -2.11
N THR A 199 -12.89 -2.30 -2.43
CA THR A 199 -13.61 -1.55 -3.47
C THR A 199 -12.65 -0.68 -4.27
N VAL A 200 -12.71 -0.78 -5.61
CA VAL A 200 -12.15 0.22 -6.52
C VAL A 200 -13.20 1.30 -6.75
N LEU A 201 -13.00 2.49 -6.18
CA LEU A 201 -14.01 3.55 -6.25
C LEU A 201 -14.05 4.20 -7.62
N ARG A 202 -15.23 4.20 -8.22
CA ARG A 202 -15.46 4.74 -9.55
C ARG A 202 -16.71 5.60 -9.60
N ASP A 203 -16.52 6.91 -9.64
CA ASP A 203 -17.59 7.89 -9.81
C ASP A 203 -17.09 9.09 -10.65
N ASP A 204 -17.90 10.15 -10.76
CA ASP A 204 -17.50 11.38 -11.47
C ASP A 204 -16.32 12.09 -10.80
N ARG A 205 -16.22 12.04 -9.48
CA ARG A 205 -15.17 12.73 -8.72
C ARG A 205 -13.83 12.03 -8.93
N THR A 206 -13.79 10.70 -8.83
CA THR A 206 -12.54 9.93 -9.05
C THR A 206 -11.97 10.13 -10.45
N ARG A 207 -12.85 10.28 -11.47
CA ARG A 207 -12.46 10.58 -12.87
C ARG A 207 -11.89 11.99 -13.09
N ARG A 208 -12.26 12.97 -12.26
CA ARG A 208 -11.72 14.33 -12.32
C ARG A 208 -10.48 14.50 -11.44
N ALA A 209 -10.43 13.78 -10.33
CA ALA A 209 -9.40 13.86 -9.30
C ALA A 209 -8.04 13.30 -9.76
N SER A 210 -8.04 12.22 -10.56
CA SER A 210 -6.83 11.54 -11.02
C SER A 210 -7.06 10.79 -12.33
N ASP A 211 -5.98 10.37 -12.97
CA ASP A 211 -6.00 9.34 -14.02
C ASP A 211 -5.94 7.91 -13.48
N HIS A 212 -5.86 7.74 -12.16
CA HIS A 212 -6.06 6.46 -11.47
C HIS A 212 -7.40 6.45 -10.72
N LEU A 213 -7.95 5.27 -10.49
CA LEU A 213 -9.03 5.04 -9.52
C LEU A 213 -8.42 4.60 -8.19
N PRO A 214 -8.90 5.13 -7.05
CA PRO A 214 -8.40 4.67 -5.76
C PRO A 214 -8.96 3.30 -5.40
N ILE A 215 -8.15 2.55 -4.66
CA ILE A 215 -8.56 1.31 -4.01
C ILE A 215 -8.75 1.61 -2.52
N VAL A 216 -9.87 1.14 -1.97
CA VAL A 216 -10.15 1.15 -0.52
C VAL A 216 -10.32 -0.27 -0.05
N VAL A 217 -9.68 -0.62 1.07
CA VAL A 217 -9.78 -1.93 1.69
C VAL A 217 -9.93 -1.75 3.20
N ASP A 218 -10.97 -2.37 3.74
CA ASP A 218 -11.17 -2.50 5.18
C ASP A 218 -10.54 -3.81 5.65
N LEU A 219 -9.61 -3.69 6.59
CA LEU A 219 -8.82 -4.80 7.10
C LEU A 219 -9.13 -5.05 8.58
N GLU A 220 -9.11 -6.32 8.96
CA GLU A 220 -9.12 -6.76 10.35
C GLU A 220 -7.91 -7.64 10.60
N ARG A 221 -7.35 -7.55 11.81
CA ARG A 221 -6.39 -8.56 12.26
C ARG A 221 -7.08 -9.88 12.49
N VAL A 222 -6.41 -10.95 12.13
CA VAL A 222 -6.78 -12.30 12.55
C VAL A 222 -5.62 -12.87 13.34
N ASP A 223 -5.94 -13.63 14.38
CA ASP A 223 -4.92 -14.44 15.04
C ASP A 223 -4.37 -15.40 13.98
N ALA A 224 -3.05 -15.46 13.85
CA ALA A 224 -2.43 -16.47 13.01
C ALA A 224 -2.72 -17.82 13.67
N GLU A 225 -3.53 -18.66 13.02
CA GLU A 225 -3.63 -20.07 13.40
C GLU A 225 -2.21 -20.64 13.42
N PRO A 226 -1.73 -21.22 14.54
CA PRO A 226 -0.47 -21.93 14.55
C PRO A 226 -0.51 -22.98 13.44
N LEU A 227 0.53 -23.05 12.62
CA LEU A 227 0.73 -24.23 11.78
C LEU A 227 0.88 -25.41 12.75
N GLU A 228 -0.14 -26.27 12.83
CA GLU A 228 -0.06 -27.51 13.60
C GLU A 228 1.18 -28.27 13.12
N ASP A 229 2.07 -28.58 14.06
CA ASP A 229 3.24 -29.43 13.84
C ASP A 229 2.76 -30.80 13.37
N LEU A 230 2.75 -31.02 12.05
CA LEU A 230 2.48 -32.31 11.40
C LEU A 230 3.63 -33.31 11.58
N GLU A 231 4.33 -33.31 12.71
CA GLU A 231 5.39 -34.28 13.01
C GLU A 231 5.41 -34.69 14.50
N SER A 232 4.35 -35.35 14.97
CA SER A 232 4.47 -36.34 16.04
C SER A 232 3.56 -37.54 15.79
N GLY A 233 3.92 -38.35 14.81
CA GLY A 233 3.14 -39.52 14.42
C GLY A 233 3.97 -40.60 13.73
N ALA A 234 5.19 -40.87 14.20
CA ALA A 234 5.98 -42.01 13.73
C ALA A 234 7.06 -42.44 14.72
N GLN A 235 6.73 -42.69 15.99
CA GLN A 235 7.54 -43.56 16.87
C GLN A 235 6.65 -44.30 17.87
N ALA A 236 6.06 -45.40 17.44
CA ALA A 236 5.76 -46.55 18.27
C ALA A 236 5.30 -47.68 17.35
N GLU A 237 6.24 -48.55 16.94
CA GLU A 237 6.05 -49.97 16.70
C GLU A 237 7.31 -50.53 16.03
N HIS A 238 8.24 -51.04 16.84
CA HIS A 238 8.82 -52.38 16.67
C HIS A 238 9.83 -52.61 17.78
N GLY A 239 9.38 -53.32 18.81
CA GLY A 239 10.22 -53.81 19.88
C GLY A 239 9.51 -54.94 20.62
N THR A 240 9.96 -56.16 20.34
CA THR A 240 9.89 -57.39 21.15
C THR A 240 8.76 -58.39 20.88
N ALA A 241 9.08 -59.41 20.08
CA ALA A 241 9.10 -60.83 20.50
C ALA A 241 9.93 -61.63 19.48
#